data_AF-A0A6G0AB79-F1
#
_entry.id   AF-A0A6G0AB79-F1
#
_cell.length_a   1.000
_cell.length_b   1.000
_cell.length_c   1.000
_cell.angle_alpha   90.00
_cell.angle_beta   90.00
_cell.angle_gamma   90.00
#
_symmetry.space_group_name_H-M   'P 1'
#
loop_
_entity.id
_entity.type
_entity.pdbx_description
1 polymer ?
#
loop_
_entity_poly.entity_id
_entity_poly.type
_entity_poly.pdbx_seq_one_letter_code
_entity_poly.pdbx_strand_id
1 'polypeptide(L)'
;MDQLILAIVASACLVATVLWGRSARLRLRVVKRLDATSGDSDAKTLARSDLLRNLHATVVYGVLTLVAAVEAVSDSQNADLVLALLALPIAMTVLQARNAKRDARLAQGRSQLEQRAQEVLTQEDLAPKRWAARLAPEALPEFAGFELGSAYQAGSGMLAGDFYDVFRVAPSRVAAVIGDVAGHGIEPSITAFQCKYLLRVFLRQFRDPAQAIEELNTQMSALERDEEFISVCIVVFDSEAETLRYSSAGHPAAWLVHEREVRPLRATGPLLMLDPEGKYISREIPLAVNDMLLLYTDGLAEARDGGQLFGEERIAAMMRRDPTVSPDVLCKSLLEAATDFASVPMDDDVAILAIRKH
;
A
#
# COMPACT_ATOMS: atom_id res chain seq x y z
N MET A 1 69.24 -25.06 7.84
CA MET A 1 67.78 -25.19 8.08
C MET A 1 67.09 -23.84 7.88
N ASP A 2 67.74 -22.75 8.29
CA ASP A 2 67.21 -21.37 8.22
C ASP A 2 66.91 -20.87 6.79
N GLN A 3 67.75 -21.20 5.80
CA GLN A 3 67.51 -20.78 4.40
C GLN A 3 66.28 -21.44 3.75
N LEU A 4 65.95 -22.69 4.13
CA LEU A 4 64.76 -23.38 3.61
C LEU A 4 63.48 -22.73 4.17
N ILE A 5 63.51 -22.34 5.44
CA ILE A 5 62.39 -21.67 6.11
C ILE A 5 62.17 -20.28 5.49
N LEU A 6 63.24 -19.51 5.26
CA LEU A 6 63.20 -18.20 4.59
C LEU A 6 62.62 -18.31 3.17
N ALA A 7 63.01 -19.32 2.39
CA ALA A 7 62.48 -19.54 1.04
C ALA A 7 60.97 -19.87 1.03
N ILE A 8 60.50 -20.65 2.01
CA ILE A 8 59.08 -20.97 2.18
C ILE A 8 58.28 -19.72 2.56
N VAL A 9 58.80 -18.91 3.50
CA VAL A 9 58.17 -17.65 3.92
C VAL A 9 58.11 -16.65 2.76
N ALA A 10 59.20 -16.48 2.00
CA ALA A 10 59.23 -15.60 0.82
C ALA A 10 58.20 -16.03 -0.23
N SER A 11 58.09 -17.34 -0.49
CA SER A 11 57.10 -17.88 -1.43
C SER A 11 55.67 -17.63 -0.96
N ALA A 12 55.38 -17.82 0.33
CA ALA A 12 54.06 -17.54 0.90
C ALA A 12 53.71 -16.04 0.84
N CYS A 13 54.66 -15.15 1.14
CA CYS A 13 54.48 -13.70 1.02
C CYS A 13 54.29 -13.26 -0.44
N LEU A 14 54.98 -13.88 -1.40
CA LEU A 14 54.80 -13.59 -2.82
C LEU A 14 53.38 -13.95 -3.28
N VAL A 15 52.88 -15.12 -2.89
CA VAL A 15 51.50 -15.55 -3.17
C VAL A 15 50.49 -14.57 -2.56
N ALA A 16 50.69 -14.16 -1.30
CA ALA A 16 49.84 -13.18 -0.65
C ALA A 16 49.85 -11.81 -1.39
N THR A 17 51.02 -11.35 -1.83
CA THR A 17 51.17 -10.11 -2.61
C THR A 17 50.36 -10.15 -3.90
N VAL A 18 50.41 -11.27 -4.62
CA VAL A 18 49.66 -11.44 -5.87
C VAL A 18 48.15 -11.45 -5.63
N LEU A 19 47.68 -12.15 -4.59
CA LEU A 19 46.26 -12.24 -4.24
C LEU A 19 45.68 -10.87 -3.84
N TRP A 20 46.36 -10.17 -2.94
CA TRP A 20 45.93 -8.84 -2.50
C TRP A 20 46.05 -7.80 -3.61
N GLY A 21 47.07 -7.90 -4.48
CA GLY A 21 47.21 -7.04 -5.65
C GLY A 21 46.08 -7.24 -6.66
N ARG A 22 45.62 -8.48 -6.86
CA ARG A 22 44.45 -8.77 -7.71
C ARG A 22 43.17 -8.19 -7.11
N SER A 23 42.97 -8.32 -5.80
CA SER A 23 41.84 -7.72 -5.08
C SER A 23 41.82 -6.19 -5.20
N ALA A 24 42.98 -5.54 -5.00
CA ALA A 24 43.13 -4.09 -5.16
C ALA A 24 42.77 -3.62 -6.58
N ARG A 25 43.18 -4.35 -7.62
CA ARG A 25 42.81 -4.04 -9.02
C ARG A 25 41.31 -4.11 -9.26
N LEU A 26 40.60 -5.06 -8.65
CA LEU A 26 39.14 -5.15 -8.76
C LEU A 26 38.47 -3.95 -8.10
N ARG A 27 38.90 -3.59 -6.89
CA ARG A 27 38.36 -2.46 -6.13
C ARG A 27 38.66 -1.10 -6.78
N LEU A 28 39.80 -0.95 -7.45
CA LEU A 28 40.12 0.20 -8.29
C LEU A 28 39.08 0.43 -9.39
N ARG A 29 38.55 -0.64 -10.01
CA ARG A 29 37.51 -0.52 -11.03
C ARG A 29 36.20 -0.02 -10.44
N VAL A 30 35.85 -0.47 -9.23
CA VAL A 30 34.66 -0.02 -8.49
C VAL A 30 34.78 1.46 -8.14
N VAL A 31 35.92 1.90 -7.60
CA VAL A 31 36.17 3.32 -7.30
C VAL A 31 36.08 4.18 -8.57
N LYS A 32 36.69 3.75 -9.70
CA LYS A 32 36.60 4.49 -10.96
C LYS A 32 35.17 4.61 -11.50
N ARG A 33 34.34 3.57 -11.34
CA ARG A 33 32.92 3.64 -11.70
C ARG A 33 32.15 4.61 -10.81
N LEU A 34 32.37 4.53 -9.50
CA LEU A 34 31.73 5.44 -8.54
C LEU A 34 32.15 6.90 -8.80
N ASP A 35 33.43 7.16 -9.08
CA ASP A 35 33.93 8.49 -9.41
C ASP A 35 33.31 9.06 -10.70
N ALA A 36 32.97 8.20 -11.68
CA ALA A 36 32.31 8.60 -12.93
C ALA A 36 30.81 8.90 -12.77
N THR A 37 30.16 8.37 -11.73
CA THR A 37 28.77 8.68 -11.38
C THR A 37 28.70 9.86 -10.39
N SER A 38 27.80 10.81 -10.62
CA SER A 38 27.58 11.99 -9.76
C SER A 38 26.80 11.68 -8.47
N GLY A 39 26.92 10.48 -7.92
CA GLY A 39 26.17 10.02 -6.75
C GLY A 39 27.05 9.62 -5.58
N ASP A 40 26.64 10.03 -4.38
CA ASP A 40 27.09 9.63 -3.03
C ASP A 40 28.60 9.76 -2.72
N SER A 41 28.96 10.89 -2.08
CA SER A 41 30.32 11.16 -1.58
C SER A 41 30.78 10.10 -0.56
N ASP A 42 29.87 9.48 0.17
CA ASP A 42 30.20 8.55 1.24
C ASP A 42 30.50 7.15 0.68
N ALA A 43 29.78 6.68 -0.34
CA ALA A 43 30.13 5.48 -1.09
C ALA A 43 31.54 5.56 -1.70
N LYS A 44 31.94 6.74 -2.20
CA LYS A 44 33.29 6.98 -2.74
C LYS A 44 34.36 6.88 -1.66
N THR A 45 34.11 7.44 -0.47
CA THR A 45 35.08 7.37 0.64
C THR A 45 35.28 5.95 1.16
N LEU A 46 34.20 5.17 1.32
CA LEU A 46 34.25 3.76 1.71
C LEU A 46 35.01 2.90 0.69
N ALA A 47 34.68 3.03 -0.60
CA ALA A 47 35.34 2.27 -1.66
C ALA A 47 36.85 2.61 -1.77
N ARG A 48 37.23 3.87 -1.54
CA ARG A 48 38.64 4.30 -1.49
C ARG A 48 39.36 3.76 -0.27
N SER A 49 38.75 3.79 0.92
CA SER A 49 39.34 3.20 2.13
C SER A 49 39.58 1.71 1.96
N ASP A 50 38.60 1.01 1.40
CA ASP A 50 38.63 -0.42 1.16
C ASP A 50 39.72 -0.80 0.13
N LEU A 51 39.89 0.01 -0.92
CA LEU A 51 41.02 -0.10 -1.84
C LEU A 51 42.38 0.13 -1.14
N LEU A 52 42.51 1.18 -0.32
CA LEU A 52 43.74 1.49 0.40
C LEU A 52 44.17 0.36 1.35
N ARG A 53 43.22 -0.30 2.02
CA ARG A 53 43.50 -1.47 2.87
C ARG A 53 44.09 -2.64 2.07
N ASN A 54 43.58 -2.91 0.87
CA ASN A 54 44.10 -3.98 0.01
C ASN A 54 45.47 -3.63 -0.59
N LEU A 55 45.68 -2.37 -0.97
CA LEU A 55 46.99 -1.88 -1.42
C LEU A 55 48.03 -2.00 -0.31
N HIS A 56 47.66 -1.67 0.92
CA HIS A 56 48.53 -1.83 2.09
C HIS A 56 48.94 -3.28 2.31
N ALA A 57 47.99 -4.22 2.33
CA ALA A 57 48.31 -5.64 2.42
C ALA A 57 49.27 -6.08 1.30
N THR A 58 49.04 -5.61 0.06
CA THR A 58 49.93 -5.87 -1.08
C THR A 58 51.34 -5.35 -0.84
N VAL A 59 51.49 -4.13 -0.32
CA VAL A 59 52.79 -3.52 -0.02
C VAL A 59 53.50 -4.24 1.12
N VAL A 60 52.79 -4.57 2.21
CA VAL A 60 53.33 -5.30 3.37
C VAL A 60 53.93 -6.64 2.93
N TYR A 61 53.15 -7.45 2.22
CA TYR A 61 53.61 -8.76 1.77
C TYR A 61 54.70 -8.65 0.69
N GLY A 62 54.66 -7.63 -0.17
CA GLY A 62 55.70 -7.39 -1.17
C GLY A 62 57.04 -7.03 -0.53
N VAL A 63 57.01 -6.15 0.47
CA VAL A 63 58.17 -5.76 1.31
C VAL A 63 58.73 -6.98 2.04
N LEU A 64 57.89 -7.76 2.71
CA LEU A 64 58.32 -8.99 3.42
C LEU A 64 58.94 -10.02 2.48
N THR A 65 58.39 -10.18 1.27
CA THR A 65 58.96 -11.05 0.23
C THR A 65 60.36 -10.59 -0.15
N LEU A 66 60.56 -9.28 -0.31
CA LEU A 66 61.83 -8.70 -0.74
C LEU A 66 62.88 -8.79 0.37
N VAL A 67 62.51 -8.54 1.63
CA VAL A 67 63.38 -8.74 2.80
C VAL A 67 63.83 -10.21 2.89
N ALA A 68 62.88 -11.16 2.86
CA ALA A 68 63.20 -12.58 2.96
C ALA A 68 64.04 -13.08 1.79
N ALA A 69 63.83 -12.54 0.58
CA ALA A 69 64.63 -12.87 -0.60
C ALA A 69 66.06 -12.30 -0.52
N VAL A 70 66.24 -11.08 0.00
CA VAL A 70 67.56 -10.47 0.19
C VAL A 70 68.35 -11.20 1.27
N GLU A 71 67.73 -11.51 2.41
CA GLU A 71 68.38 -12.31 3.48
C GLU A 71 68.74 -13.73 3.03
N ALA A 72 67.96 -14.35 2.15
CA ALA A 72 68.29 -15.67 1.62
C ALA A 72 69.50 -15.66 0.68
N VAL A 73 69.85 -14.51 0.09
CA VAL A 73 70.87 -14.38 -0.97
C VAL A 73 72.15 -13.67 -0.49
N SER A 74 72.06 -12.75 0.48
CA SER A 74 73.22 -12.02 0.99
C SER A 74 73.71 -12.55 2.33
N ASP A 75 75.01 -12.84 2.44
CA ASP A 75 75.70 -13.19 3.70
C ASP A 75 75.97 -11.95 4.60
N SER A 76 75.61 -10.74 4.11
CA SER A 76 75.76 -9.48 4.82
C SER A 76 74.48 -9.10 5.59
N GLN A 77 74.59 -9.01 6.92
CA GLN A 77 73.53 -8.50 7.80
C GLN A 77 73.39 -6.96 7.71
N ASN A 78 72.73 -6.44 6.68
CA ASN A 78 72.39 -5.01 6.59
C ASN A 78 71.07 -4.73 7.33
N ALA A 79 71.14 -4.69 8.66
CA ALA A 79 69.98 -4.45 9.55
C ALA A 79 69.23 -3.14 9.25
N ASP A 80 69.93 -2.09 8.81
CA ASP A 80 69.35 -0.77 8.54
C ASP A 80 68.38 -0.78 7.34
N LEU A 81 68.69 -1.52 6.28
CA LEU A 81 67.81 -1.65 5.11
C LEU A 81 66.55 -2.45 5.44
N VAL A 82 66.68 -3.49 6.26
CA VAL A 82 65.56 -4.30 6.73
C VAL A 82 64.63 -3.49 7.63
N LEU A 83 65.19 -2.72 8.58
CA LEU A 83 64.40 -1.81 9.42
C LEU A 83 63.69 -0.74 8.60
N ALA A 84 64.36 -0.14 7.61
CA ALA A 84 63.77 0.87 6.75
C ALA A 84 62.62 0.30 5.89
N LEU A 85 62.76 -0.92 5.36
CA LEU A 85 61.69 -1.60 4.60
C LEU A 85 60.49 -1.92 5.51
N LEU A 86 60.73 -2.35 6.76
CA LEU A 86 59.68 -2.66 7.73
C LEU A 86 58.97 -1.41 8.30
N ALA A 87 59.60 -0.23 8.26
CA ALA A 87 58.98 1.02 8.70
C ALA A 87 57.84 1.49 7.78
N LEU A 88 57.91 1.21 6.47
CA LEU A 88 56.89 1.55 5.47
C LEU A 88 55.50 0.96 5.79
N PRO A 89 55.35 -0.36 6.00
CA PRO A 89 54.07 -0.93 6.39
C PRO A 89 53.61 -0.40 7.74
N ILE A 90 54.48 -0.27 8.74
CA ILE A 90 54.09 0.25 10.07
C ILE A 90 53.49 1.66 9.96
N ALA A 91 54.15 2.58 9.25
CA ALA A 91 53.64 3.93 9.04
C ALA A 91 52.29 3.95 8.31
N MET A 92 52.13 3.09 7.31
CA MET A 92 50.89 2.97 6.54
C MET A 92 49.73 2.38 7.40
N THR A 93 50.01 1.42 8.29
CA THR A 93 49.02 0.86 9.23
C THR A 93 48.51 1.91 10.21
N VAL A 94 49.41 2.74 10.75
CA VAL A 94 49.05 3.82 11.69
C VAL A 94 48.16 4.88 11.02
N LEU A 95 48.46 5.24 9.77
CA LEU A 95 47.64 6.15 8.98
C LEU A 95 46.24 5.54 8.68
N GLN A 96 46.16 4.24 8.40
CA GLN A 96 44.88 3.56 8.16
C GLN A 96 44.03 3.42 9.41
N ALA A 97 44.63 3.11 10.56
CA ALA A 97 43.92 2.96 11.82
C ALA A 97 43.19 4.25 12.24
N ARG A 98 43.78 5.42 11.96
CA ARG A 98 43.15 6.72 12.18
C ARG A 98 41.87 6.92 11.35
N ASN A 99 41.87 6.43 10.11
CA ASN A 99 40.74 6.57 9.20
C ASN A 99 39.66 5.48 9.43
N ALA A 100 40.04 4.30 9.91
CA ALA A 100 39.12 3.17 10.12
C ALA A 100 37.94 3.51 11.07
N LYS A 101 38.18 4.33 12.10
CA LYS A 101 37.12 4.78 13.02
C LYS A 101 36.12 5.73 12.36
N ARG A 102 36.56 6.53 11.39
CA ARG A 102 35.69 7.41 10.59
C ARG A 102 34.85 6.59 9.63
N ASP A 103 35.45 5.61 8.95
CA ASP A 103 34.74 4.72 8.02
C ASP A 103 33.65 3.91 8.73
N ALA A 104 33.95 3.37 9.91
CA ALA A 104 32.98 2.60 10.69
C ALA A 104 31.77 3.45 11.12
N ARG A 105 31.99 4.72 11.49
CA ARG A 105 30.91 5.66 11.83
C ARG A 105 30.04 6.00 10.63
N LEU A 106 30.63 6.21 9.46
CA LEU A 106 29.90 6.48 8.22
C LEU A 106 29.06 5.27 7.80
N ALA A 107 29.63 4.06 7.85
CA ALA A 107 28.92 2.82 7.54
C ALA A 107 27.73 2.58 8.50
N GLN A 108 27.93 2.81 9.81
CA GLN A 108 26.86 2.68 10.79
C GLN A 108 25.75 3.72 10.57
N GLY A 109 26.12 4.98 10.30
CA GLY A 109 25.16 6.05 10.00
C GLY A 109 24.31 5.73 8.76
N ARG A 110 24.93 5.20 7.70
CA ARG A 110 24.22 4.80 6.48
C ARG A 110 23.24 3.66 6.73
N SER A 111 23.66 2.60 7.44
CA SER A 111 22.77 1.48 7.77
C SER A 111 21.55 1.93 8.58
N GLN A 112 21.73 2.90 9.50
CA GLN A 112 20.62 3.47 10.26
C GLN A 112 19.68 4.32 9.39
N LEU A 113 20.23 5.10 8.44
CA LEU A 113 19.42 5.88 7.50
C LEU A 113 18.62 4.98 6.55
N GLU A 114 19.26 3.92 6.02
CA GLU A 114 18.59 2.93 5.17
C GLU A 114 17.48 2.20 5.94
N GLN A 115 17.72 1.81 7.20
CA GLN A 115 16.69 1.21 8.04
C GLN A 115 15.52 2.17 8.32
N ARG A 116 15.80 3.43 8.69
CA ARG A 116 14.74 4.43 8.91
C ARG A 116 13.95 4.74 7.65
N ALA A 117 14.62 4.84 6.50
CA ALA A 117 13.95 5.04 5.22
C ALA A 117 13.03 3.86 4.92
N GLN A 118 13.49 2.63 5.13
CA GLN A 118 12.66 1.43 4.96
C GLN A 118 11.47 1.42 5.93
N GLU A 119 11.68 1.78 7.21
CA GLU A 119 10.63 1.89 8.21
C GLU A 119 9.55 2.90 7.80
N VAL A 120 9.95 4.10 7.34
CA VAL A 120 9.03 5.13 6.84
C VAL A 120 8.24 4.63 5.65
N LEU A 121 8.89 4.01 4.65
CA LEU A 121 8.21 3.46 3.48
C LEU A 121 7.19 2.37 3.88
N THR A 122 7.55 1.49 4.82
CA THR A 122 6.60 0.47 5.30
C THR A 122 5.44 1.05 6.11
N GLN A 123 5.64 2.18 6.82
CA GLN A 123 4.55 2.88 7.50
C GLN A 123 3.62 3.59 6.51
N GLU A 124 4.18 4.18 5.46
CA GLU A 124 3.43 4.83 4.39
C GLU A 124 2.52 3.85 3.64
N ASP A 125 2.93 2.60 3.44
CA ASP A 125 2.07 1.57 2.80
C ASP A 125 0.93 1.04 3.70
N LEU A 126 1.10 1.08 5.01
CA LEU A 126 0.12 0.53 5.97
C LEU A 126 -1.00 1.52 6.32
N ALA A 127 -0.71 2.83 6.30
CA ALA A 127 -1.68 3.85 6.62
C ALA A 127 -2.89 3.86 5.66
N PRO A 128 -2.71 3.83 4.32
CA PRO A 128 -3.80 3.71 3.36
C PRO A 128 -4.65 2.46 3.55
N LYS A 129 -4.02 1.30 3.75
CA LYS A 129 -4.76 0.04 3.97
C LYS A 129 -5.63 0.08 5.21
N ARG A 130 -5.10 0.61 6.31
CA ARG A 130 -5.86 0.81 7.55
C ARG A 130 -6.96 1.85 7.40
N TRP A 131 -6.75 2.86 6.57
CA TRP A 131 -7.76 3.87 6.26
C TRP A 131 -8.92 3.26 5.44
N ALA A 132 -8.61 2.54 4.37
CA ALA A 132 -9.58 1.82 3.55
C ALA A 132 -10.42 0.85 4.39
N ALA A 133 -9.79 0.08 5.30
CA ALA A 133 -10.52 -0.82 6.20
C ALA A 133 -11.51 -0.11 7.16
N ARG A 134 -11.36 1.21 7.38
CA ARG A 134 -12.35 2.01 8.12
C ARG A 134 -13.50 2.48 7.24
N LEU A 135 -13.29 2.67 5.94
CA LEU A 135 -14.31 3.05 4.97
C LEU A 135 -15.13 1.84 4.52
N ALA A 136 -14.48 0.70 4.34
CA ALA A 136 -15.05 -0.60 3.98
C ALA A 136 -14.79 -1.63 5.10
N PRO A 137 -15.75 -1.88 6.01
CA PRO A 137 -15.52 -2.76 7.16
C PRO A 137 -15.36 -4.22 6.73
N GLU A 138 -14.31 -4.88 7.21
CA GLU A 138 -14.02 -6.30 6.89
C GLU A 138 -15.10 -7.28 7.41
N ALA A 139 -15.79 -6.91 8.50
CA ALA A 139 -16.83 -7.71 9.11
C ALA A 139 -18.14 -6.92 9.19
N LEU A 140 -19.21 -7.53 8.69
CA LEU A 140 -20.56 -7.01 8.80
C LEU A 140 -21.20 -7.47 10.13
N PRO A 141 -22.08 -6.66 10.75
CA PRO A 141 -22.76 -7.06 11.97
C PRO A 141 -23.76 -8.17 11.71
N GLU A 142 -23.87 -9.13 12.62
CA GLU A 142 -24.96 -10.11 12.58
C GLU A 142 -26.29 -9.46 12.96
N PHE A 143 -27.30 -9.66 12.11
CA PHE A 143 -28.67 -9.19 12.34
C PHE A 143 -29.66 -10.31 12.09
N ALA A 144 -30.48 -10.63 13.10
CA ALA A 144 -31.43 -11.72 13.04
C ALA A 144 -32.45 -11.49 11.93
N GLY A 145 -32.74 -12.54 11.15
CA GLY A 145 -33.65 -12.48 10.00
C GLY A 145 -33.02 -11.87 8.74
N PHE A 146 -31.71 -11.61 8.74
CA PHE A 146 -31.00 -11.10 7.57
C PHE A 146 -29.68 -11.82 7.33
N GLU A 147 -29.42 -12.12 6.07
CA GLU A 147 -28.14 -12.64 5.59
C GLU A 147 -27.42 -11.54 4.81
N LEU A 148 -26.13 -11.39 5.06
CA LEU A 148 -25.31 -10.29 4.57
C LEU A 148 -24.12 -10.87 3.80
N GLY A 149 -23.74 -10.19 2.72
CA GLY A 149 -22.54 -10.51 1.95
C GLY A 149 -21.90 -9.24 1.44
N SER A 150 -20.58 -9.20 1.42
CA SER A 150 -19.85 -8.09 0.81
C SER A 150 -18.64 -8.57 0.03
N ALA A 151 -18.26 -7.77 -0.96
CA ALA A 151 -16.99 -7.90 -1.65
C ALA A 151 -16.39 -6.50 -1.78
N TYR A 152 -15.09 -6.38 -1.53
CA TYR A 152 -14.37 -5.13 -1.69
C TYR A 152 -13.05 -5.40 -2.42
N GLN A 153 -12.77 -4.60 -3.43
CA GLN A 153 -11.50 -4.57 -4.14
C GLN A 153 -11.00 -3.14 -4.18
N ALA A 154 -9.79 -2.94 -3.66
CA ALA A 154 -9.16 -1.63 -3.74
C ALA A 154 -8.74 -1.34 -5.19
N GLY A 155 -8.97 -0.11 -5.63
CA GLY A 155 -8.50 0.40 -6.91
C GLY A 155 -6.98 0.60 -6.95
N SER A 156 -6.48 1.09 -8.08
CA SER A 156 -5.05 1.39 -8.26
C SER A 156 -4.61 2.69 -7.56
N GLY A 157 -5.57 3.49 -7.08
CA GLY A 157 -5.37 4.75 -6.38
C GLY A 157 -4.77 4.62 -4.97
N MET A 158 -4.20 5.73 -4.47
CA MET A 158 -3.48 5.75 -3.19
C MET A 158 -4.42 5.76 -1.96
N LEU A 159 -5.67 6.25 -2.10
CA LEU A 159 -6.69 6.29 -1.02
C LEU A 159 -8.10 6.26 -1.61
N ALA A 160 -9.00 5.53 -0.96
CA ALA A 160 -10.38 5.29 -1.40
C ALA A 160 -11.33 6.46 -1.08
N GLY A 161 -12.13 6.87 -2.06
CA GLY A 161 -13.31 7.74 -1.90
C GLY A 161 -14.58 6.95 -1.54
N ASP A 162 -14.62 5.68 -1.94
CA ASP A 162 -15.71 4.75 -1.67
C ASP A 162 -15.82 4.39 -0.19
N PHE A 163 -17.06 4.30 0.29
CA PHE A 163 -17.36 3.80 1.62
C PHE A 163 -18.67 3.02 1.65
N TYR A 164 -18.75 2.05 2.56
CA TYR A 164 -20.01 1.42 2.92
C TYR A 164 -20.06 1.10 4.40
N ASP A 165 -21.27 0.92 4.91
CA ASP A 165 -21.49 0.55 6.29
C ASP A 165 -22.82 -0.18 6.47
N VAL A 166 -22.85 -1.07 7.46
CA VAL A 166 -24.08 -1.70 7.93
C VAL A 166 -24.09 -1.62 9.44
N PHE A 167 -25.14 -1.04 10.02
CA PHE A 167 -25.23 -0.88 11.46
C PHE A 167 -26.67 -0.82 11.96
N ARG A 168 -26.87 -1.26 13.21
CA ARG A 168 -28.15 -1.13 13.90
C ARG A 168 -28.43 0.34 14.24
N VAL A 169 -29.62 0.81 13.86
CA VAL A 169 -30.13 2.14 14.21
C VAL A 169 -31.21 2.09 15.30
N ALA A 170 -31.84 0.92 15.48
CA ALA A 170 -32.74 0.59 16.60
C ALA A 170 -32.77 -0.93 16.81
N PRO A 171 -33.44 -1.47 17.85
CA PRO A 171 -33.51 -2.92 18.09
C PRO A 171 -34.00 -3.74 16.88
N SER A 172 -35.04 -3.27 16.20
CA SER A 172 -35.65 -3.90 15.02
C SER A 172 -35.20 -3.31 13.68
N ARG A 173 -34.29 -2.31 13.68
CA ARG A 173 -33.90 -1.57 12.48
C ARG A 173 -32.41 -1.59 12.19
N VAL A 174 -32.05 -1.88 10.95
CA VAL A 174 -30.68 -1.84 10.41
C VAL A 174 -30.61 -0.89 9.24
N ALA A 175 -29.58 -0.06 9.22
CA ALA A 175 -29.23 0.74 8.06
C ALA A 175 -28.08 0.09 7.30
N ALA A 176 -28.18 0.10 5.98
CA ALA A 176 -27.11 -0.12 5.05
C ALA A 176 -26.87 1.19 4.28
N VAL A 177 -25.62 1.60 4.20
CA VAL A 177 -25.22 2.81 3.47
C VAL A 177 -24.05 2.47 2.56
N ILE A 178 -24.07 3.05 1.37
CA ILE A 178 -22.96 3.00 0.42
C ILE A 178 -22.85 4.37 -0.24
N GLY A 179 -21.65 4.82 -0.52
CA GLY A 179 -21.43 6.10 -1.15
C GLY A 179 -20.02 6.22 -1.70
N ASP A 180 -19.85 7.25 -2.51
CA ASP A 180 -18.60 7.62 -3.15
C ASP A 180 -18.45 9.14 -3.11
N VAL A 181 -17.21 9.60 -2.98
CA VAL A 181 -16.82 11.00 -3.01
C VAL A 181 -15.95 11.25 -4.23
N ALA A 182 -16.46 12.04 -5.16
CA ALA A 182 -15.73 12.43 -6.35
C ALA A 182 -14.45 13.20 -5.98
N GLY A 183 -13.33 12.79 -6.59
CA GLY A 183 -12.02 13.42 -6.43
C GLY A 183 -10.91 12.36 -6.35
N HIS A 184 -9.67 12.79 -6.13
CA HIS A 184 -8.55 11.87 -5.95
C HIS A 184 -7.64 12.27 -4.79
N GLY A 185 -7.14 11.27 -4.06
CA GLY A 185 -6.17 11.46 -2.98
C GLY A 185 -6.80 11.50 -1.60
N ILE A 186 -6.16 12.21 -0.67
CA ILE A 186 -6.50 12.12 0.75
C ILE A 186 -7.77 12.87 1.13
N GLU A 187 -8.08 13.98 0.48
CA GLU A 187 -9.22 14.83 0.85
C GLU A 187 -10.58 14.14 0.65
N PRO A 188 -10.90 13.52 -0.51
CA PRO A 188 -12.13 12.74 -0.67
C PRO A 188 -12.27 11.62 0.35
N SER A 189 -11.15 10.97 0.69
CA SER A 189 -11.16 9.88 1.69
C SER A 189 -11.48 10.37 3.11
N ILE A 190 -11.15 11.63 3.43
CA ILE A 190 -11.53 12.28 4.70
C ILE A 190 -13.02 12.64 4.68
N THR A 191 -13.50 13.20 3.56
CA THR A 191 -14.93 13.51 3.34
C THR A 191 -15.79 12.25 3.45
N ALA A 192 -15.36 11.14 2.82
CA ALA A 192 -16.00 9.82 2.89
C ALA A 192 -16.11 9.33 4.35
N PHE A 193 -15.02 9.46 5.10
CA PHE A 193 -14.99 9.12 6.52
C PHE A 193 -15.98 9.99 7.32
N GLN A 194 -16.00 11.31 7.11
CA GLN A 194 -16.95 12.20 7.76
C GLN A 194 -18.39 11.82 7.45
N CYS A 195 -18.72 11.59 6.16
CA CYS A 195 -20.04 11.16 5.71
C CYS A 195 -20.50 9.90 6.42
N LYS A 196 -19.67 8.85 6.39
CA LYS A 196 -19.96 7.56 7.00
C LYS A 196 -20.35 7.68 8.48
N TYR A 197 -19.57 8.43 9.27
CA TYR A 197 -19.82 8.55 10.70
C TYR A 197 -20.94 9.55 11.05
N LEU A 198 -21.13 10.60 10.25
CA LEU A 198 -22.30 11.49 10.39
C LEU A 198 -23.60 10.74 10.10
N LEU A 199 -23.63 9.89 9.07
CA LEU A 199 -24.79 9.04 8.78
C LEU A 199 -25.15 8.10 9.93
N ARG A 200 -24.16 7.58 10.67
CA ARG A 200 -24.42 6.80 11.90
C ARG A 200 -25.18 7.59 12.96
N VAL A 201 -24.93 8.89 13.05
CA VAL A 201 -25.61 9.80 13.98
C VAL A 201 -26.99 10.15 13.45
N PHE A 202 -27.07 10.63 12.20
CA PHE A 202 -28.32 11.11 11.62
C PHE A 202 -29.36 10.01 11.43
N LEU A 203 -28.95 8.78 11.08
CA LEU A 203 -29.89 7.66 10.95
C LEU A 203 -30.39 7.12 12.30
N ARG A 204 -29.77 7.50 13.42
CA ARG A 204 -30.31 7.27 14.77
C ARG A 204 -31.24 8.39 15.21
N GLN A 205 -30.95 9.62 14.80
CA GLN A 205 -31.74 10.81 15.12
C GLN A 205 -33.03 10.88 14.31
N PHE A 206 -32.95 10.63 13.00
CA PHE A 206 -34.06 10.69 12.06
C PHE A 206 -34.50 9.29 11.68
N ARG A 207 -35.82 9.04 11.74
CA ARG A 207 -36.41 7.77 11.28
C ARG A 207 -36.44 7.68 9.75
N ASP A 208 -36.49 8.82 9.07
CA ASP A 208 -36.62 8.91 7.63
C ASP A 208 -35.26 9.13 6.95
N PRO A 209 -34.81 8.25 6.03
CA PRO A 209 -33.48 8.37 5.43
C PRO A 209 -33.32 9.66 4.60
N ALA A 210 -34.38 10.18 3.97
CA ALA A 210 -34.33 11.48 3.30
C ALA A 210 -33.92 12.62 4.24
N GLN A 211 -34.48 12.69 5.45
CA GLN A 211 -34.11 13.70 6.44
C GLN A 211 -32.63 13.57 6.88
N ALA A 212 -32.14 12.34 7.01
CA ALA A 212 -30.73 12.11 7.31
C ALA A 212 -29.80 12.56 6.17
N ILE A 213 -30.22 12.38 4.91
CA ILE A 213 -29.49 12.88 3.74
C ILE A 213 -29.54 14.43 3.68
N GLU A 214 -30.69 15.05 3.95
CA GLU A 214 -30.83 16.51 3.97
C GLU A 214 -29.93 17.16 5.03
N GLU A 215 -29.89 16.59 6.24
CA GLU A 215 -28.99 17.06 7.29
C GLU A 215 -27.52 16.83 6.89
N LEU A 216 -27.19 15.66 6.33
CA LEU A 216 -25.83 15.40 5.84
C LEU A 216 -25.43 16.41 4.77
N ASN A 217 -26.30 16.68 3.80
CA ASN A 217 -26.05 17.64 2.73
C ASN A 217 -25.76 19.05 3.27
N THR A 218 -26.53 19.47 4.29
CA THR A 218 -26.33 20.77 4.96
C THR A 218 -24.95 20.84 5.62
N GLN A 219 -24.56 19.81 6.37
CA GLN A 219 -23.28 19.79 7.08
C GLN A 219 -22.08 19.69 6.14
N MET A 220 -22.17 18.84 5.11
CA MET A 220 -21.06 18.64 4.16
C MET A 220 -20.89 19.85 3.25
N SER A 221 -21.99 20.49 2.81
CA SER A 221 -21.94 21.74 2.03
C SER A 221 -21.29 22.90 2.80
N ALA A 222 -21.40 22.92 4.13
CA ALA A 222 -20.78 23.94 4.97
C ALA A 222 -19.25 23.83 5.06
N LEU A 223 -18.65 22.75 4.52
CA LEU A 223 -17.19 22.60 4.46
C LEU A 223 -16.55 23.41 3.32
N GLU A 224 -17.35 24.02 2.43
CA GLU A 224 -16.89 24.88 1.32
C GLU A 224 -15.83 24.20 0.42
N ARG A 225 -16.06 22.92 0.11
CA ARG A 225 -15.20 22.12 -0.80
C ARG A 225 -15.82 22.04 -2.18
N ASP A 226 -15.70 23.14 -2.94
CA ASP A 226 -16.43 23.36 -4.20
C ASP A 226 -16.12 22.33 -5.33
N GLU A 227 -15.06 21.54 -5.20
CA GLU A 227 -14.66 20.52 -6.19
C GLU A 227 -15.12 19.09 -5.82
N GLU A 228 -15.70 18.89 -4.63
CA GLU A 228 -16.14 17.58 -4.15
C GLU A 228 -17.66 17.41 -4.27
N PHE A 229 -18.09 16.25 -4.76
CA PHE A 229 -19.49 15.84 -4.76
C PHE A 229 -19.61 14.46 -4.15
N ILE A 230 -20.72 14.21 -3.45
CA ILE A 230 -20.93 12.92 -2.78
C ILE A 230 -22.15 12.26 -3.38
N SER A 231 -21.97 11.01 -3.81
CA SER A 231 -23.07 10.10 -4.11
C SER A 231 -23.31 9.21 -2.90
N VAL A 232 -24.57 8.99 -2.51
CA VAL A 232 -24.89 8.06 -1.40
C VAL A 232 -26.24 7.39 -1.60
N CYS A 233 -26.32 6.11 -1.28
CA CYS A 233 -27.57 5.36 -1.14
C CYS A 233 -27.72 4.87 0.30
N ILE A 234 -28.88 5.16 0.90
CA ILE A 234 -29.22 4.72 2.24
C ILE A 234 -30.44 3.82 2.16
N VAL A 235 -30.35 2.65 2.79
CA VAL A 235 -31.47 1.74 2.95
C VAL A 235 -31.62 1.34 4.42
N VAL A 236 -32.83 1.52 4.96
CA VAL A 236 -33.19 1.14 6.32
C VAL A 236 -34.19 0.00 6.27
N PHE A 237 -33.80 -1.13 6.85
CA PHE A 237 -34.63 -2.31 7.03
C PHE A 237 -35.31 -2.24 8.39
N ASP A 238 -36.62 -2.48 8.42
CA ASP A 238 -37.41 -2.58 9.64
C ASP A 238 -38.02 -3.99 9.71
N SER A 239 -37.47 -4.81 10.61
CA SER A 239 -37.90 -6.21 10.80
C SER A 239 -39.26 -6.34 11.48
N GLU A 240 -39.70 -5.31 12.20
CA GLU A 240 -40.99 -5.31 12.90
C GLU A 240 -42.11 -4.83 11.97
N ALA A 241 -41.85 -3.77 11.19
CA ALA A 241 -42.78 -3.29 10.18
C ALA A 241 -42.77 -4.14 8.90
N GLU A 242 -41.77 -5.01 8.73
CA GLU A 242 -41.50 -5.77 7.52
C GLU A 242 -41.36 -4.90 6.27
N THR A 243 -40.65 -3.79 6.40
CA THR A 243 -40.43 -2.83 5.31
C THR A 243 -38.96 -2.53 5.09
N LEU A 244 -38.67 -2.10 3.86
CA LEU A 244 -37.44 -1.46 3.45
C LEU A 244 -37.78 -0.02 3.09
N ARG A 245 -37.06 0.95 3.66
CA ARG A 245 -37.17 2.36 3.30
C ARG A 245 -35.83 2.86 2.79
N TYR A 246 -35.81 3.47 1.62
CA TYR A 246 -34.58 3.95 1.00
C TYR A 246 -34.66 5.40 0.54
N SER A 247 -33.51 6.06 0.50
CA SER A 247 -33.31 7.36 -0.14
C SER A 247 -31.90 7.38 -0.75
N SER A 248 -31.73 8.04 -1.89
CA SER A 248 -30.45 8.01 -2.63
C SER A 248 -30.17 9.34 -3.31
N ALA A 249 -28.96 9.85 -3.09
CA ALA A 249 -28.41 11.09 -3.62
C ALA A 249 -27.45 10.77 -4.77
N GLY A 250 -27.96 10.70 -6.00
CA GLY A 250 -27.16 10.49 -7.22
C GLY A 250 -26.33 9.19 -7.36
N HIS A 251 -26.30 8.32 -6.35
CA HIS A 251 -25.56 7.04 -6.39
C HIS A 251 -26.12 6.06 -7.44
N PRO A 252 -25.31 5.12 -7.98
CA PRO A 252 -25.80 4.03 -8.81
C PRO A 252 -27.04 3.34 -8.23
N ALA A 253 -27.92 2.88 -9.12
CA ALA A 253 -29.19 2.31 -8.69
C ALA A 253 -28.94 1.03 -7.89
N ALA A 254 -29.42 0.98 -6.64
CA ALA A 254 -29.46 -0.28 -5.91
C ALA A 254 -30.44 -1.24 -6.61
N TRP A 255 -30.19 -2.54 -6.56
CA TRP A 255 -31.08 -3.54 -7.16
C TRP A 255 -31.84 -4.29 -6.08
N LEU A 256 -33.15 -4.38 -6.24
CA LEU A 256 -34.02 -5.13 -5.34
C LEU A 256 -34.63 -6.32 -6.09
N VAL A 257 -34.41 -7.53 -5.58
CA VAL A 257 -35.21 -8.71 -5.88
C VAL A 257 -36.42 -8.66 -4.95
N HIS A 258 -37.60 -8.44 -5.53
CA HIS A 258 -38.87 -8.42 -4.81
C HIS A 258 -39.94 -9.09 -5.67
N GLU A 259 -40.74 -9.99 -5.10
CA GLU A 259 -41.76 -10.75 -5.84
C GLU A 259 -41.20 -11.50 -7.07
N ARG A 260 -39.95 -11.97 -6.99
CA ARG A 260 -39.18 -12.61 -8.09
C ARG A 260 -38.84 -11.69 -9.27
N GLU A 261 -39.01 -10.38 -9.12
CA GLU A 261 -38.59 -9.39 -10.09
C GLU A 261 -37.36 -8.63 -9.60
N VAL A 262 -36.44 -8.34 -10.51
CA VAL A 262 -35.28 -7.48 -10.26
C VAL A 262 -35.62 -6.06 -10.70
N ARG A 263 -35.76 -5.14 -9.74
CA ARG A 263 -36.17 -3.75 -9.96
C ARG A 263 -35.08 -2.78 -9.49
N PRO A 264 -34.78 -1.71 -10.23
CA PRO A 264 -33.82 -0.71 -9.81
C PRO A 264 -34.43 0.30 -8.83
N LEU A 265 -33.77 0.50 -7.70
CA LEU A 265 -34.03 1.55 -6.72
C LEU A 265 -33.18 2.78 -7.08
N ARG A 266 -33.71 3.59 -8.00
CA ARG A 266 -33.02 4.78 -8.52
C ARG A 266 -32.92 5.91 -7.49
N ALA A 267 -31.99 6.83 -7.74
CA ALA A 267 -31.82 8.09 -7.02
C ALA A 267 -33.16 8.82 -6.78
N THR A 268 -33.30 9.39 -5.59
CA THR A 268 -34.49 10.10 -5.11
C THR A 268 -34.22 11.58 -4.84
N GLY A 269 -32.99 12.03 -5.06
CA GLY A 269 -32.55 13.42 -5.04
C GLY A 269 -31.22 13.61 -5.78
N PRO A 270 -30.72 14.86 -5.84
CA PRO A 270 -29.44 15.20 -6.50
C PRO A 270 -28.23 14.62 -5.75
N LEU A 271 -27.01 14.81 -6.27
CA LEU A 271 -25.78 14.56 -5.49
C LEU A 271 -25.70 15.57 -4.32
N LEU A 272 -25.04 15.18 -3.23
CA LEU A 272 -24.78 16.13 -2.14
C LEU A 272 -23.77 17.19 -2.60
N MET A 273 -23.76 18.32 -1.89
CA MET A 273 -22.86 19.46 -2.12
C MET A 273 -23.08 20.23 -3.43
N LEU A 274 -23.98 19.76 -4.32
CA LEU A 274 -24.44 20.53 -5.48
C LEU A 274 -25.35 21.69 -5.09
N ASP A 275 -26.26 21.43 -4.15
CA ASP A 275 -27.24 22.40 -3.65
C ASP A 275 -27.42 22.13 -2.14
N PRO A 276 -26.97 23.02 -1.24
CA PRO A 276 -27.12 22.84 0.20
C PRO A 276 -28.58 22.65 0.65
N GLU A 277 -29.55 23.20 -0.10
CA GLU A 277 -30.98 23.10 0.19
C GLU A 277 -31.69 21.98 -0.59
N GLY A 278 -30.92 21.13 -1.28
CA GLY A 278 -31.40 20.01 -2.07
C GLY A 278 -32.40 19.13 -1.31
N LYS A 279 -33.44 18.69 -2.01
CA LYS A 279 -34.54 17.89 -1.43
C LYS A 279 -34.44 16.43 -1.84
N TYR A 280 -34.77 15.56 -0.89
CA TYR A 280 -34.69 14.12 -1.04
C TYR A 280 -36.01 13.48 -0.65
N ILE A 281 -36.32 12.33 -1.27
CA ILE A 281 -37.56 11.61 -1.00
C ILE A 281 -37.21 10.19 -0.55
N SER A 282 -37.81 9.76 0.55
CA SER A 282 -37.78 8.36 0.94
C SER A 282 -38.87 7.57 0.23
N ARG A 283 -38.56 6.36 -0.22
CA ARG A 283 -39.55 5.39 -0.69
C ARG A 283 -39.56 4.18 0.21
N GLU A 284 -40.76 3.70 0.53
CA GLU A 284 -40.97 2.52 1.34
C GLU A 284 -41.53 1.38 0.50
N ILE A 285 -41.00 0.18 0.71
CA ILE A 285 -41.32 -1.03 -0.02
C ILE A 285 -41.55 -2.14 1.01
N PRO A 286 -42.63 -2.95 0.91
CA PRO A 286 -42.79 -4.15 1.73
C PRO A 286 -41.64 -5.12 1.49
N LEU A 287 -41.18 -5.79 2.54
CA LEU A 287 -40.04 -6.69 2.49
C LEU A 287 -40.48 -8.12 2.81
N ALA A 288 -40.50 -8.98 1.80
CA ALA A 288 -40.86 -10.39 1.91
C ALA A 288 -39.62 -11.25 2.21
N VAL A 289 -39.86 -12.46 2.72
CA VAL A 289 -38.80 -13.46 2.92
C VAL A 289 -38.18 -13.82 1.58
N ASN A 290 -36.85 -13.92 1.56
CA ASN A 290 -35.98 -14.09 0.38
C ASN A 290 -35.85 -12.87 -0.54
N ASP A 291 -36.46 -11.73 -0.21
CA ASP A 291 -36.14 -10.49 -0.91
C ASP A 291 -34.68 -10.11 -0.65
N MET A 292 -34.01 -9.63 -1.70
CA MET A 292 -32.58 -9.35 -1.67
C MET A 292 -32.29 -7.98 -2.27
N LEU A 293 -31.59 -7.15 -1.51
CA LEU A 293 -31.04 -5.88 -1.95
C LEU A 293 -29.57 -6.07 -2.34
N LEU A 294 -29.15 -5.44 -3.43
CA LEU A 294 -27.77 -5.27 -3.84
C LEU A 294 -27.44 -3.78 -3.97
N LEU A 295 -26.37 -3.37 -3.32
CA LEU A 295 -25.76 -2.05 -3.34
C LEU A 295 -24.35 -2.21 -3.92
N TYR A 296 -23.92 -1.27 -4.76
CA TYR A 296 -22.58 -1.30 -5.34
C TYR A 296 -22.10 0.11 -5.68
N THR A 297 -20.78 0.34 -5.64
CA THR A 297 -20.15 1.55 -6.17
C THR A 297 -19.96 1.44 -7.68
N ASP A 298 -19.88 2.59 -8.36
CA ASP A 298 -19.81 2.67 -9.81
C ASP A 298 -18.61 1.93 -10.39
N GLY A 299 -17.49 1.83 -9.67
CA GLY A 299 -16.34 0.99 -10.04
C GLY A 299 -16.73 -0.43 -10.51
N LEU A 300 -17.78 -1.05 -9.95
CA LEU A 300 -18.30 -2.34 -10.44
C LEU A 300 -18.87 -2.22 -11.87
N ALA A 301 -19.74 -1.25 -12.09
CA ALA A 301 -20.41 -1.06 -13.39
C ALA A 301 -19.46 -0.45 -14.43
N GLU A 302 -18.47 0.30 -13.99
CA GLU A 302 -17.49 1.00 -14.82
C GLU A 302 -16.26 0.15 -15.19
N ALA A 303 -16.19 -1.10 -14.74
CA ALA A 303 -15.18 -2.06 -15.21
C ALA A 303 -15.18 -2.11 -16.75
N ARG A 304 -13.99 -2.02 -17.38
CA ARG A 304 -13.85 -1.71 -18.81
C ARG A 304 -13.12 -2.78 -19.62
N ASP A 305 -13.73 -3.14 -20.75
CA ASP A 305 -13.08 -3.83 -21.87
C ASP A 305 -13.06 -2.91 -23.10
N GLY A 306 -11.91 -2.28 -23.35
CA GLY A 306 -11.79 -1.23 -24.37
C GLY A 306 -12.79 -0.09 -24.15
N GLY A 307 -13.79 0.02 -25.03
CA GLY A 307 -14.85 1.04 -24.95
C GLY A 307 -16.14 0.58 -24.29
N GLN A 308 -16.23 -0.67 -23.83
CA GLN A 308 -17.44 -1.22 -23.22
C GLN A 308 -17.33 -1.25 -21.70
N LEU A 309 -18.41 -0.83 -21.03
CA LEU A 309 -18.58 -0.97 -19.58
C LEU A 309 -19.20 -2.33 -19.25
N PHE A 310 -18.90 -2.85 -18.05
CA PHE A 310 -19.59 -4.01 -17.49
C PHE A 310 -21.08 -3.73 -17.35
N GLY A 311 -21.42 -2.55 -16.83
CA GLY A 311 -22.74 -1.94 -16.91
C GLY A 311 -23.81 -2.59 -16.02
N GLU A 312 -24.84 -1.80 -15.71
CA GLU A 312 -25.89 -2.22 -14.76
C GLU A 312 -26.73 -3.40 -15.26
N GLU A 313 -26.88 -3.57 -16.57
CA GLU A 313 -27.70 -4.67 -17.12
C GLU A 313 -27.05 -6.05 -16.86
N ARG A 314 -25.71 -6.14 -16.87
CA ARG A 314 -25.02 -7.39 -16.51
C ARG A 314 -25.20 -7.71 -15.03
N ILE A 315 -25.11 -6.70 -14.17
CA ILE A 315 -25.37 -6.82 -12.72
C ILE A 315 -26.80 -7.35 -12.50
N ALA A 316 -27.79 -6.71 -13.10
CA ALA A 316 -29.19 -7.12 -12.99
C ALA A 316 -29.43 -8.53 -13.55
N ALA A 317 -28.81 -8.89 -14.68
CA ALA A 317 -28.91 -10.22 -15.28
C ALA A 317 -28.35 -11.32 -14.37
N MET A 318 -27.24 -11.06 -13.66
CA MET A 318 -26.68 -12.00 -12.69
C MET A 318 -27.62 -12.24 -11.51
N MET A 319 -28.26 -11.19 -10.99
CA MET A 319 -29.28 -11.33 -9.94
C MET A 319 -30.51 -12.12 -10.41
N ARG A 320 -30.94 -11.95 -11.67
CA ARG A 320 -32.07 -12.70 -12.25
C ARG A 320 -31.76 -14.18 -12.44
N ARG A 321 -30.48 -14.53 -12.69
CA ARG A 321 -30.06 -15.88 -13.05
C ARG A 321 -30.20 -16.87 -11.90
N ASP A 322 -29.88 -16.45 -10.68
CA ASP A 322 -30.01 -17.28 -9.48
C ASP A 322 -30.54 -16.45 -8.30
N PRO A 323 -31.87 -16.34 -8.14
CA PRO A 323 -32.47 -15.63 -7.02
C PRO A 323 -32.21 -16.27 -5.64
N THR A 324 -31.69 -17.51 -5.61
CA THR A 324 -31.48 -18.27 -4.37
C THR A 324 -30.04 -18.23 -3.87
N VAL A 325 -29.11 -17.74 -4.69
CA VAL A 325 -27.69 -17.56 -4.36
C VAL A 325 -27.54 -16.83 -3.02
N SER A 326 -26.57 -17.24 -2.19
CA SER A 326 -26.30 -16.50 -0.96
C SER A 326 -25.74 -15.10 -1.29
N PRO A 327 -26.03 -14.08 -0.46
CA PRO A 327 -25.50 -12.73 -0.64
C PRO A 327 -23.98 -12.69 -0.80
N ASP A 328 -23.24 -13.47 0.00
CA ASP A 328 -21.78 -13.53 -0.06
C ASP A 328 -21.26 -14.10 -1.39
N VAL A 329 -21.89 -15.16 -1.89
CA VAL A 329 -21.52 -15.76 -3.18
C VAL A 329 -21.87 -14.81 -4.33
N LEU A 330 -23.01 -14.13 -4.28
CA LEU A 330 -23.39 -13.14 -5.29
C LEU A 330 -22.37 -12.00 -5.38
N CYS A 331 -21.98 -11.41 -4.23
CA CYS A 331 -20.99 -10.33 -4.20
C CYS A 331 -19.65 -10.77 -4.81
N LYS A 332 -19.16 -11.96 -4.43
CA LYS A 332 -17.90 -12.50 -4.97
C LYS A 332 -18.00 -12.80 -6.47
N SER A 333 -19.08 -13.43 -6.91
CA SER A 333 -19.29 -13.73 -8.33
C SER A 333 -19.43 -12.47 -9.18
N LEU A 334 -20.06 -11.40 -8.67
CA LEU A 334 -20.12 -10.11 -9.37
C LEU A 334 -18.73 -9.48 -9.52
N LEU A 335 -17.94 -9.48 -8.44
CA LEU A 335 -16.59 -8.94 -8.46
C LEU A 335 -15.68 -9.74 -9.42
N GLU A 336 -15.74 -11.07 -9.36
CA GLU A 336 -15.03 -11.96 -10.28
C GLU A 336 -15.44 -11.70 -11.73
N ALA A 337 -16.74 -11.62 -12.01
CA ALA A 337 -17.24 -11.36 -13.36
C ALA A 337 -16.81 -9.99 -13.91
N ALA A 338 -16.76 -8.95 -13.07
CA ALA A 338 -16.28 -7.63 -13.47
C ALA A 338 -14.77 -7.62 -13.69
N THR A 339 -14.01 -8.33 -12.85
CA THR A 339 -12.56 -8.49 -12.98
C THR A 339 -12.19 -9.27 -14.24
N ASP A 340 -12.89 -10.37 -14.53
CA ASP A 340 -12.70 -11.19 -15.73
C ASP A 340 -13.11 -10.44 -17.00
N PHE A 341 -14.08 -9.53 -16.90
CA PHE A 341 -14.49 -8.67 -18.00
C PHE A 341 -13.45 -7.57 -18.27
N ALA A 342 -12.79 -7.04 -17.23
CA ALA A 342 -11.88 -5.92 -17.38
C ALA A 342 -10.60 -6.30 -18.15
N SER A 343 -10.30 -5.54 -19.21
CA SER A 343 -9.08 -5.70 -20.02
C SER A 343 -7.84 -5.06 -19.39
N VAL A 344 -8.05 -4.17 -18.44
CA VAL A 344 -7.04 -3.41 -17.68
C VAL A 344 -7.36 -3.51 -16.18
N PRO A 345 -6.37 -3.30 -15.29
CA PRO A 345 -6.65 -3.19 -13.87
C PRO A 345 -7.74 -2.15 -13.58
N MET A 346 -8.62 -2.45 -12.63
CA MET A 346 -9.66 -1.51 -12.20
C MET A 346 -8.98 -0.37 -11.44
N ASP A 347 -9.10 0.85 -11.97
CA ASP A 347 -8.49 2.03 -11.37
C ASP A 347 -9.27 2.52 -10.16
N ASP A 348 -10.59 2.31 -10.18
CA ASP A 348 -11.49 2.71 -9.11
C ASP A 348 -11.73 1.59 -8.10
N ASP A 349 -12.14 1.99 -6.89
CA ASP A 349 -12.55 1.06 -5.86
C ASP A 349 -13.85 0.36 -6.25
N VAL A 350 -14.01 -0.88 -5.77
CA VAL A 350 -15.24 -1.64 -5.95
C VAL A 350 -15.73 -2.08 -4.59
N ALA A 351 -16.88 -1.56 -4.18
CA ALA A 351 -17.62 -2.05 -3.03
C ALA A 351 -18.94 -2.67 -3.50
N ILE A 352 -19.23 -3.86 -2.99
CA ILE A 352 -20.48 -4.58 -3.25
C ILE A 352 -21.04 -5.05 -1.91
N LEU A 353 -22.33 -4.81 -1.69
CA LEU A 353 -23.04 -5.20 -0.48
C LEU A 353 -24.40 -5.80 -0.86
N ALA A 354 -24.62 -7.05 -0.46
CA ALA A 354 -25.88 -7.75 -0.64
C ALA A 354 -26.51 -8.09 0.71
N ILE A 355 -27.83 -7.90 0.80
CA ILE A 355 -28.61 -8.08 2.02
C ILE A 355 -29.89 -8.82 1.68
N ARG A 356 -30.13 -9.98 2.29
CA ARG A 356 -31.33 -10.80 2.07
C ARG A 356 -32.13 -10.95 3.35
N LYS A 357 -33.44 -10.80 3.29
CA LYS A 357 -34.35 -11.18 4.39
C LYS A 357 -34.47 -12.71 4.42
N HIS A 358 -34.18 -13.33 5.55
CA HIS A 358 -34.22 -14.78 5.77
C HIS A 358 -35.46 -15.19 6.58
#